data_AF-A0A4R3PQ51-F1
#
_entry.id   AF-A0A4R3PQ51-F1
#
_cell.length_a   1.000
_cell.length_b   1.000
_cell.length_c   1.000
_cell.angle_alpha   90.00
_cell.angle_beta   90.00
_cell.angle_gamma   90.00
#
_symmetry.space_group_name_H-M   'P 1'
#
loop_
_entity.id
_entity.type
_entity.pdbx_description
1 polymer ?
#
loop_
_entity_poly.entity_id
_entity_poly.type
_entity_poly.pdbx_seq_one_letter_code
_entity_poly.pdbx_strand_id
1 'polypeptide(L)' 'METVLENETMSELQELKKRVWKLEVRAWYAKMELHDLAEEFPVNWTEITAVAEKTFHAFAELDAAKRELAASQDSK' A
#
# COMPACT_ATOMS: atom_id res chain seq x y z
N MET A 1 -7.24 27.82 -20.11
CA MET A 1 -7.92 27.01 -19.07
C MET A 1 -7.54 25.54 -19.21
N GLU A 2 -7.53 24.98 -20.43
CA GLU A 2 -7.15 23.58 -20.72
C GLU A 2 -5.74 23.19 -20.21
N THR A 3 -4.76 24.07 -20.37
CA THR A 3 -3.37 23.85 -19.92
C THR A 3 -3.17 23.78 -18.41
N VAL A 4 -4.10 24.33 -17.62
CA VAL A 4 -4.04 24.31 -16.15
C VAL A 4 -4.60 22.99 -15.62
N LEU A 5 -5.69 22.51 -16.22
CA LEU A 5 -6.31 21.24 -15.88
C LEU A 5 -5.39 20.04 -16.19
N GLU A 6 -4.68 20.09 -17.32
CA GLU A 6 -3.69 19.05 -17.68
C GLU A 6 -2.49 19.00 -16.72
N ASN A 7 -2.06 20.16 -16.21
CA ASN A 7 -1.02 20.22 -15.18
C ASN A 7 -1.49 19.63 -13.85
N GLU A 8 -2.72 19.95 -13.43
CA GLU A 8 -3.32 19.43 -12.19
C GLU A 8 -3.45 17.89 -12.22
N THR A 9 -4.01 17.32 -13.29
CA THR A 9 -4.12 15.86 -13.45
C THR A 9 -2.76 15.15 -13.47
N MET A 10 -1.73 15.76 -14.06
CA MET A 10 -0.37 15.21 -14.05
C MET A 10 0.23 15.23 -12.63
N SER A 11 -0.05 16.26 -11.85
CA SER A 11 0.37 16.37 -10.44
C SER A 11 -0.30 15.31 -9.57
N GLU A 12 -1.63 15.15 -9.68
CA GLU A 12 -2.41 14.15 -8.94
C GLU A 12 -1.91 12.73 -9.20
N LEU A 13 -1.60 12.40 -10.46
CA LEU A 13 -1.07 11.08 -10.81
C LEU A 13 0.33 10.84 -10.23
N GLN A 14 1.17 11.87 -10.10
CA GLN A 14 2.45 11.76 -9.41
C GLN A 14 2.29 11.54 -7.91
N GLU A 15 1.33 12.21 -7.28
CA GLU A 15 1.02 12.01 -5.87
C GLU A 15 0.49 10.60 -5.59
N LEU A 16 -0.38 10.10 -6.48
CA LEU A 16 -0.92 8.74 -6.37
C LEU A 16 0.18 7.68 -6.52
N LYS A 17 1.12 7.86 -7.46
CA LYS A 17 2.31 6.99 -7.58
C LYS A 17 3.18 7.01 -6.33
N LYS A 18 3.43 8.19 -5.76
CA LYS A 18 4.18 8.33 -4.49
C LYS A 18 3.45 7.62 -3.35
N ARG A 19 2.11 7.71 -3.29
CA ARG A 19 1.29 7.01 -2.30
C ARG A 19 1.39 5.49 -2.45
N VAL A 20 1.26 4.96 -3.67
CA VAL A 20 1.43 3.53 -3.95
C VAL A 20 2.80 3.05 -3.49
N TRP A 21 3.88 3.74 -3.84
CA TRP A 21 5.23 3.37 -3.41
C TRP A 21 5.37 3.33 -1.88
N LYS A 22 4.84 4.32 -1.16
CA LYS A 22 4.84 4.31 0.32
C LYS A 22 4.08 3.10 0.88
N LEU A 23 2.95 2.74 0.27
CA LEU A 23 2.15 1.59 0.67
C LEU A 23 2.87 0.26 0.35
N GLU A 24 3.62 0.18 -0.73
CA GLU A 24 4.46 -1.00 -1.04
C GLU A 24 5.52 -1.23 0.01
N VAL A 25 6.23 -0.17 0.41
CA VAL A 25 7.22 -0.24 1.49
C VAL A 25 6.57 -0.68 2.80
N ARG A 26 5.40 -0.11 3.16
CA ARG A 26 4.66 -0.50 4.37
C ARG A 26 4.22 -1.98 4.34
N ALA A 27 3.67 -2.44 3.22
CA ALA A 27 3.24 -3.82 3.05
C ALA A 27 4.42 -4.80 3.11
N TRP A 28 5.58 -4.41 2.56
CA TRP A 28 6.81 -5.20 2.68
C TRP A 28 7.27 -5.35 4.14
N TYR A 29 7.33 -4.25 4.90
CA TYR A 29 7.69 -4.32 6.32
C TYR A 29 6.73 -5.19 7.13
N ALA A 30 5.42 -5.02 6.94
CA ALA A 30 4.41 -5.82 7.63
C ALA A 30 4.54 -7.32 7.29
N LYS A 31 4.84 -7.64 6.03
CA LYS A 31 5.13 -9.02 5.61
C LYS A 31 6.35 -9.60 6.33
N MET A 32 7.44 -8.83 6.46
CA MET A 32 8.64 -9.30 7.14
C MET A 32 8.39 -9.51 8.64
N GLU A 33 7.68 -8.59 9.29
CA GLU A 33 7.28 -8.75 10.69
C GLU A 33 6.42 -10.00 10.93
N LEU A 34 5.47 -10.29 10.03
CA LEU A 34 4.67 -11.52 10.11
C LEU A 34 5.51 -12.78 9.85
N HIS A 35 6.46 -12.72 8.92
CA HIS A 35 7.39 -13.81 8.63
C HIS A 35 8.24 -14.12 9.86
N ASP A 36 8.87 -13.11 10.44
CA ASP A 36 9.76 -13.26 11.59
C ASP A 36 8.97 -13.79 12.81
N LEU A 37 7.76 -13.28 13.05
CA LEU A 37 6.86 -13.82 14.08
C LEU A 37 6.56 -15.31 13.85
N ALA A 38 6.38 -15.73 12.59
CA ALA A 38 6.12 -17.13 12.24
C ALA A 38 7.32 -18.06 12.46
N GLU A 39 8.54 -17.55 12.32
CA GLU A 39 9.76 -18.32 12.57
C GLU A 39 10.06 -18.51 14.06
N GLU A 40 9.62 -17.58 14.92
CA GLU A 40 9.94 -17.57 16.37
C GLU A 40 8.99 -18.40 17.25
N PHE A 41 7.99 -19.09 16.69
CA PHE A 41 7.02 -19.87 17.47
C PHE A 41 7.67 -20.90 18.43
N PRO A 42 7.16 -21.05 19.68
CA PRO A 42 5.94 -20.45 20.24
C PRO A 42 6.15 -19.09 20.92
N VAL A 43 7.30 -18.44 20.73
CA VAL A 43 7.56 -17.10 21.30
C VAL A 43 6.60 -16.09 20.68
N ASN A 44 6.11 -15.12 21.48
CA ASN A 44 5.22 -14.05 21.04
C ASN A 44 3.90 -14.48 20.35
N TRP A 45 3.43 -15.72 20.59
CA TRP A 45 2.19 -16.24 19.98
C TRP A 45 0.94 -15.38 20.25
N THR A 46 0.94 -14.55 21.29
CA THR A 46 -0.17 -13.62 21.58
C THR A 46 -0.29 -12.51 20.55
N GLU A 47 0.78 -12.20 19.82
CA GLU A 47 0.82 -11.12 18.81
C GLU A 47 0.31 -11.56 17.44
N ILE A 48 0.05 -12.86 17.22
CA ILE A 48 -0.34 -13.42 15.90
C ILE A 48 -1.48 -12.64 15.28
N THR A 49 -2.57 -12.46 16.03
CA THR A 49 -3.76 -11.79 15.51
C THR A 49 -3.45 -10.34 15.13
N ALA A 50 -2.75 -9.61 15.99
CA ALA A 50 -2.43 -8.21 15.77
C ALA A 50 -1.51 -8.01 14.55
N VAL A 51 -0.44 -8.81 14.42
CA VAL A 51 0.50 -8.73 13.31
C VAL A 51 -0.13 -9.19 11.99
N ALA A 52 -0.99 -10.22 12.03
CA ALA A 52 -1.74 -10.67 10.87
C ALA A 52 -2.75 -9.61 10.38
N GLU A 53 -3.51 -8.99 11.28
CA GLU A 53 -4.45 -7.91 10.96
C GLU A 53 -3.71 -6.70 10.36
N LYS A 54 -2.61 -6.27 10.98
CA LYS A 54 -1.76 -5.19 10.49
C LYS A 54 -1.26 -5.47 9.07
N THR A 55 -0.81 -6.70 8.82
CA THR A 55 -0.35 -7.15 7.49
C THR A 55 -1.48 -7.12 6.48
N PHE A 56 -2.64 -7.68 6.83
CA PHE A 56 -3.82 -7.68 5.98
C PHE A 56 -4.22 -6.25 5.56
N HIS A 57 -4.32 -5.33 6.52
CA HIS A 57 -4.68 -3.94 6.25
C HIS A 57 -3.66 -3.24 5.33
N ALA A 58 -2.36 -3.46 5.55
CA ALA A 58 -1.32 -2.88 4.69
C ALA A 58 -1.45 -3.33 3.23
N PHE A 59 -1.73 -4.61 2.99
CA PHE A 59 -1.95 -5.13 1.64
C PHE A 59 -3.28 -4.69 1.04
N ALA A 60 -4.35 -4.62 1.83
CA ALA A 60 -5.66 -4.14 1.36
C ALA A 60 -5.60 -2.66 0.93
N GLU A 61 -4.92 -1.80 1.70
CA GLU A 61 -4.69 -0.40 1.34
C GLU A 61 -3.84 -0.27 0.06
N LEU A 62 -2.79 -1.10 -0.07
CA LEU A 62 -1.95 -1.13 -1.26
C LEU A 62 -2.74 -1.54 -2.51
N ASP A 63 -3.55 -2.59 -2.43
CA ASP A 63 -4.39 -3.06 -3.53
C ASP A 63 -5.40 -1.99 -3.96
N ALA A 64 -6.07 -1.34 -3.00
CA ALA A 64 -6.98 -0.25 -3.29
C ALA A 64 -6.29 0.91 -4.04
N ALA A 65 -5.10 1.33 -3.59
CA ALA A 65 -4.34 2.40 -4.24
C ALA A 65 -3.83 2.00 -5.64
N LYS A 66 -3.48 0.73 -5.86
CA LYS A 66 -3.09 0.21 -7.19
C LYS A 66 -4.28 0.21 -8.16
N ARG A 67 -5.48 -0.13 -7.69
CA ARG A 67 -6.71 -0.05 -8.49
C ARG A 67 -7.06 1.39 -8.85
N GLU A 68 -6.93 2.31 -7.89
CA GLU A 68 -7.11 3.75 -8.11
C GLU A 68 -6.12 4.26 -9.18
N LEU A 69 -4.85 3.87 -9.08
CA LEU A 69 -3.83 4.25 -10.06
C LEU A 69 -4.13 3.70 -11.46
N ALA A 70 -4.54 2.43 -11.57
CA ALA A 70 -4.91 1.83 -12.85
C ALA A 70 -6.11 2.55 -13.49
N ALA A 71 -7.17 2.82 -12.71
CA ALA A 71 -8.35 3.54 -13.20
C ALA A 71 -8.01 4.96 -13.70
N SER A 72 -7.10 5.66 -13.02
CA SER A 72 -6.63 6.98 -13.44
C SER A 72 -5.73 6.95 -14.68
N GLN A 73 -5.09 5.82 -14.98
CA GLN A 73 -4.30 5.63 -16.20
C GLN A 73 -5.17 5.22 -17.40
N ASP A 74 -6.21 4.42 -17.17
CA ASP A 74 -7.12 3.93 -18.21
C ASP A 74 -8.15 4.97 -18.66
N SER A 75 -8.43 6.00 -17.83
CA SER A 75 -9.33 7.10 -18.16
C SER A 75 -8.68 8.20 -19.03
N LYS A 76 -7.52 7.93 -19.63
CA LYS A 76 -6.70 8.89 -20.38
C LYS A 76 -6.66 8.61 -21.88
#